data_AF-A0A7W1YAP1-F1
#
_entry.id   AF-A0A7W1YAP1-F1
#
_cell.length_a   1.000
_cell.length_b   1.000
_cell.length_c   1.000
_cell.angle_alpha   90.00
_cell.angle_beta   90.00
_cell.angle_gamma   90.00
#
_symmetry.space_group_name_H-M   'P 1'
#
loop_
_entity.id
_entity.type
_entity.pdbx_description
1 polymer ?
#
loop_
_entity_poly.entity_id
_entity_poly.type
_entity_poly.pdbx_seq_one_letter_code
_entity_poly.pdbx_strand_id
1 'polypeptide(L)'
;MEETLTVHRLRMPAPLRRTLASTNVIESAFSIVERVCQNVKRWRAGDHLERWVGSGLLVAERQFRKVQGYREIPALLTALAHATSKKGVADDLKVA
;
A
#
# COMPACT_ATOMS: atom_id res chain seq x y z
N MET A 1 -4.82 -15.61 0.47
CA MET A 1 -5.55 -15.53 -0.82
C MET A 1 -6.96 -14.94 -0.68
N GLU A 2 -7.55 -14.94 0.53
CA GLU A 2 -8.85 -14.31 0.81
C GLU A 2 -8.89 -12.78 0.53
N GLU A 3 -7.80 -12.06 0.81
CA GLU A 3 -7.75 -10.59 0.67
C GLU A 3 -7.88 -10.13 -0.80
N THR A 4 -7.37 -10.93 -1.74
CA THR A 4 -7.50 -10.69 -3.18
C THR A 4 -8.95 -10.89 -3.68
N LEU A 5 -9.79 -11.64 -2.93
CA LEU A 5 -11.22 -11.81 -3.23
C LEU A 5 -12.04 -10.57 -2.87
N THR A 6 -11.57 -9.71 -1.97
CA THR A 6 -12.28 -8.49 -1.58
C THR A 6 -12.44 -7.53 -2.76
N VAL A 7 -11.42 -7.42 -3.62
CA VAL A 7 -11.49 -6.60 -4.84
C VAL A 7 -12.57 -7.12 -5.81
N HIS A 8 -12.79 -8.43 -5.85
CA HIS A 8 -13.89 -9.04 -6.59
C HIS A 8 -15.25 -8.76 -5.94
N ARG A 9 -15.34 -8.86 -4.60
CA ARG A 9 -16.58 -8.58 -3.84
C ARG A 9 -17.02 -7.12 -3.97
N LEU A 10 -16.07 -6.19 -4.05
CA LEU A 10 -16.31 -4.75 -4.29
C LEU A 10 -16.65 -4.42 -5.74
N ARG A 11 -16.69 -5.40 -6.65
CA ARG A 11 -17.04 -5.25 -8.08
C ARG A 11 -16.18 -4.20 -8.80
N MET A 12 -14.89 -4.13 -8.48
CA MET A 12 -14.00 -3.15 -9.10
C MET A 12 -13.75 -3.44 -10.59
N PRO A 13 -13.63 -2.39 -11.44
CA PRO A 13 -13.29 -2.52 -12.85
C PRO A 13 -11.99 -3.29 -13.08
N ALA A 14 -11.90 -4.01 -14.21
CA ALA A 14 -10.77 -4.86 -14.57
C ALA A 14 -9.37 -4.18 -14.45
N PRO A 15 -9.13 -2.94 -14.91
CA PRO A 15 -7.81 -2.32 -14.82
C PRO A 15 -7.38 -2.03 -13.37
N LEU A 16 -8.27 -1.48 -12.55
CA LEU A 16 -8.00 -1.23 -11.13
C LEU A 16 -7.84 -2.53 -10.35
N ARG A 17 -8.69 -3.52 -10.66
CA ARG A 17 -8.62 -4.85 -10.05
C ARG A 17 -7.27 -5.53 -10.30
N ARG A 18 -6.72 -5.44 -11.52
CA ARG A 18 -5.41 -6.04 -11.83
C ARG A 18 -4.29 -5.47 -10.95
N THR A 19 -4.34 -4.17 -10.66
CA THR A 19 -3.34 -3.53 -9.79
C THR A 19 -3.53 -3.96 -8.34
N LEU A 20 -4.77 -3.89 -7.83
CA LEU A 20 -5.11 -4.22 -6.43
C LEU A 20 -5.06 -5.72 -6.11
N ALA A 21 -5.11 -6.59 -7.12
CA ALA A 21 -5.00 -8.03 -6.93
C ALA A 21 -3.57 -8.51 -6.63
N SER A 22 -2.59 -7.60 -6.64
CA SER A 22 -1.19 -7.89 -6.34
C SER A 22 -0.68 -6.93 -5.25
N THR A 23 0.33 -7.36 -4.52
CA THR A 23 1.07 -6.48 -3.59
C THR A 23 2.21 -5.73 -4.27
N ASN A 24 2.43 -5.91 -5.57
CA ASN A 24 3.57 -5.35 -6.30
C ASN A 24 3.75 -3.83 -6.12
N VAL A 25 2.67 -3.07 -5.95
CA VAL A 25 2.73 -1.62 -5.75
C VAL A 25 3.51 -1.25 -4.47
N ILE A 26 3.35 -2.04 -3.41
CA ILE A 26 4.08 -1.85 -2.14
C ILE A 26 5.43 -2.59 -2.15
N GLU A 27 5.44 -3.85 -2.60
CA GLU A 27 6.63 -4.71 -2.52
C GLU A 27 7.77 -4.20 -3.41
N SER A 28 7.45 -3.67 -4.60
CA SER A 28 8.48 -3.12 -5.49
C SER A 28 9.16 -1.88 -4.92
N ALA A 29 8.41 -1.02 -4.20
CA ALA A 29 8.98 0.14 -3.53
C ALA A 29 9.88 -0.27 -2.36
N PHE A 30 9.43 -1.24 -1.55
CA PHE A 30 10.21 -1.75 -0.43
C PHE A 30 11.48 -2.48 -0.87
N SER A 31 11.44 -3.25 -1.96
CA SER A 31 12.64 -3.87 -2.54
C SER A 31 13.71 -2.84 -2.93
N ILE A 32 13.30 -1.66 -3.43
CA ILE A 32 14.24 -0.56 -3.73
C ILE A 32 14.82 0.01 -2.45
N VAL A 33 14.00 0.24 -1.42
CA VAL A 33 14.45 0.72 -0.12
C VAL A 33 15.46 -0.24 0.51
N GLU A 34 15.18 -1.55 0.48
CA GLU A 34 16.12 -2.59 0.93
C GLU A 34 17.44 -2.52 0.18
N ARG A 35 17.39 -2.39 -1.16
CA ARG A 35 18.58 -2.26 -1.99
C ARG A 35 19.39 -1.00 -1.70
N VAL A 36 18.73 0.12 -1.38
CA VAL A 36 19.40 1.36 -0.97
C VAL A 36 20.05 1.19 0.41
N CYS A 37 19.37 0.51 1.33
CA CYS A 37 19.82 0.33 2.71
C CYS A 37 20.84 -0.81 2.88
N GLN A 38 20.99 -1.74 1.93
CA GLN A 38 21.80 -2.96 2.07
C GLN A 38 23.28 -2.72 2.43
N ASN A 39 23.81 -1.55 2.05
CA ASN A 39 25.20 -1.17 2.28
C ASN A 39 25.41 -0.41 3.59
N VAL A 40 24.33 -0.03 4.29
CA VAL A 40 24.41 0.62 5.60
C VAL A 40 24.81 -0.43 6.64
N LYS A 41 26.09 -0.46 6.99
CA LYS A 41 26.62 -1.42 7.98
C LYS A 41 26.53 -0.92 9.42
N ARG A 42 26.33 0.38 9.62
CA ARG A 42 26.28 1.01 10.95
C ARG A 42 25.15 2.01 11.05
N TRP A 43 24.03 1.57 11.61
CA TRP A 43 22.92 2.43 11.98
C TRP A 43 23.29 3.30 13.18
N ARG A 44 22.79 4.53 13.20
CA ARG A 44 22.99 5.48 14.31
C ARG A 44 21.61 5.84 14.88
N ALA A 45 21.56 6.13 16.17
CA ALA A 45 20.34 6.60 16.83
C ALA A 45 19.86 7.94 16.24
N GLY A 46 18.61 8.30 16.54
CA GLY A 46 17.92 9.44 15.96
C GLY A 46 17.17 9.05 14.69
N ASP A 47 17.11 9.97 13.74
CA ASP A 47 16.33 9.87 12.51
C ASP A 47 17.11 9.27 11.32
N HIS A 48 18.25 8.62 11.59
CA HIS A 48 19.08 8.03 10.52
C HIS A 48 18.31 6.98 9.71
N LEU A 49 17.49 6.16 10.38
CA LEU A 49 16.62 5.17 9.73
C LEU A 49 15.61 5.84 8.81
N GLU A 50 14.89 6.84 9.33
CA GLU A 50 13.87 7.59 8.58
C GLU A 50 14.47 8.29 7.36
N ARG A 51 15.66 8.88 7.48
CA ARG A 51 16.36 9.53 6.36
C ARG A 51 16.75 8.54 5.26
N TRP A 52 17.24 7.35 5.62
CA TRP A 52 17.60 6.32 4.63
C TRP A 52 16.37 5.74 3.94
N VAL A 53 15.32 5.43 4.71
CA VAL A 53 14.05 4.94 4.17
C VAL A 53 13.43 5.99 3.25
N GLY A 54 13.35 7.25 3.69
CA GLY A 54 12.83 8.36 2.89
C GLY A 54 13.63 8.57 1.60
N SER A 55 14.97 8.50 1.68
CA SER A 55 15.83 8.57 0.48
C SER A 55 15.60 7.40 -0.47
N GLY A 56 15.44 6.18 0.05
CA GLY A 56 15.10 5.00 -0.74
C GLY A 56 13.75 5.13 -1.44
N LEU A 57 12.75 5.69 -0.76
CA LEU A 57 11.43 5.96 -1.33
C LEU A 57 11.47 7.04 -2.42
N LEU A 58 12.28 8.10 -2.26
CA LEU A 58 12.51 9.11 -3.31
C LEU A 58 13.20 8.52 -4.56
N VAL A 59 14.02 7.48 -4.40
CA VAL A 59 14.60 6.74 -5.52
C VAL A 59 13.54 5.86 -6.18
N ALA A 60 12.72 5.16 -5.39
CA ALA A 60 11.64 4.32 -5.87
C ALA A 60 10.60 5.12 -6.67
N GLU A 61 10.25 6.32 -6.20
CA GLU A 61 9.27 7.22 -6.83
C GLU A 61 9.55 7.48 -8.31
N ARG A 62 10.84 7.62 -8.68
CA ARG A 62 11.27 7.88 -10.06
C ARG A 62 10.89 6.76 -11.04
N GLN A 63 10.63 5.56 -10.53
CA GLN A 63 10.28 4.38 -11.31
C GLN A 63 8.77 4.09 -11.28
N PHE A 64 7.99 4.84 -10.51
CA PHE A 64 6.57 4.61 -10.38
C PHE A 64 5.82 4.87 -11.69
N ARG A 65 4.84 4.01 -11.92
CA ARG A 65 3.91 4.13 -13.04
C ARG A 65 2.54 4.50 -12.48
N LYS A 66 1.72 5.18 -13.29
CA LYS A 66 0.33 5.44 -12.92
C LYS A 66 -0.38 4.12 -12.64
N VAL A 67 -1.14 4.10 -11.55
CA VAL A 67 -2.04 3.00 -11.22
C VAL A 67 -3.01 2.77 -12.39
N GLN A 68 -3.14 1.52 -12.83
CA GLN A 68 -4.10 1.19 -13.86
C GLN A 68 -5.51 1.37 -13.29
N GLY A 69 -6.38 2.08 -14.00
CA GLY A 69 -7.72 2.38 -13.50
C GLY A 69 -7.73 3.37 -12.32
N TYR A 70 -6.79 4.32 -12.28
CA TYR A 70 -6.74 5.33 -11.22
C TYR A 70 -7.99 6.25 -11.16
N ARG A 71 -8.74 6.37 -12.27
CA ARG A 71 -9.96 7.20 -12.32
C ARG A 71 -11.09 6.59 -11.52
N GLU A 72 -11.01 5.29 -11.26
CA GLU A 72 -12.01 4.51 -10.55
C GLU A 72 -11.72 4.40 -9.04
N ILE A 73 -10.61 5.00 -8.56
CA ILE A 73 -10.28 5.09 -7.14
C ILE A 73 -11.40 5.72 -6.30
N PRO A 74 -12.09 6.81 -6.72
CA PRO A 74 -13.21 7.35 -5.95
C PRO A 74 -14.34 6.34 -5.74
N ALA A 75 -14.66 5.53 -6.74
CA ALA A 75 -15.68 4.48 -6.63
C ALA A 75 -15.24 3.37 -5.65
N LEU A 76 -13.95 3.01 -5.66
CA LEU A 76 -13.37 2.10 -4.66
C LEU A 76 -13.54 2.64 -3.25
N LEU A 77 -13.22 3.93 -3.01
CA LEU A 77 -13.33 4.55 -1.69
C LEU A 77 -14.77 4.53 -1.18
N THR A 78 -15.75 4.85 -2.02
CA THR A 78 -17.18 4.76 -1.68
C THR A 78 -17.59 3.32 -1.34
N ALA A 79 -17.15 2.34 -2.14
CA ALA A 79 -17.45 0.94 -1.90
C ALA A 79 -16.83 0.44 -0.58
N LEU A 80 -15.61 0.86 -0.27
CA LEU A 80 -14.94 0.56 1.01
C LEU A 80 -15.68 1.20 2.18
N ALA A 81 -16.07 2.47 2.09
CA ALA A 81 -16.81 3.16 3.14
C ALA A 81 -18.15 2.46 3.46
N HIS A 82 -18.86 1.98 2.44
CA HIS A 82 -20.08 1.20 2.66
C HIS A 82 -19.81 -0.18 3.26
N ALA A 83 -18.72 -0.84 2.86
CA ALA A 83 -18.33 -2.15 3.39
C ALA A 83 -17.88 -2.08 4.85
N THR A 84 -17.18 -1.02 5.24
CA THR A 84 -16.71 -0.80 6.61
C THR A 84 -17.79 -0.20 7.51
N SER A 85 -18.68 0.65 7.00
CA SER A 85 -19.82 1.17 7.78
C SER A 85 -20.80 0.07 8.22
N LYS A 86 -20.97 -0.99 7.43
CA LYS A 86 -21.77 -2.18 7.82
C LYS A 86 -21.09 -3.07 8.85
N LYS A 87 -19.77 -2.94 9.01
CA LYS A 87 -18.95 -3.75 9.91
C LYS A 87 -18.50 -2.84 11.04
N GLY A 88 -19.39 -2.64 12.02
CA GLY A 88 -19.17 -1.71 13.12
C GLY A 88 -17.75 -1.83 13.67
N VAL A 89 -17.04 -0.70 13.69
CA VAL A 89 -15.72 -0.48 14.31
C VAL A 89 -15.85 -0.53 15.86
N ALA A 90 -16.78 -1.34 16.38
CA ALA A 90 -17.28 -1.23 17.74
C ALA A 90 -16.65 -2.23 18.74
N ASP A 91 -15.82 -3.18 18.29
CA ASP A 91 -15.25 -4.20 19.19
C ASP A 91 -13.72 -4.16 19.38
N ASP A 92 -12.94 -3.56 18.48
CA ASP A 92 -11.46 -3.61 18.58
C ASP A 92 -10.81 -2.41 19.33
N LEU A 93 -11.60 -1.46 19.82
CA LEU A 93 -11.11 -0.31 20.61
C LEU A 93 -11.41 -0.41 22.12
N LYS A 94 -11.97 -1.54 22.59
CA LYS A 94 -12.28 -1.76 24.02
C LYS A 94 -11.19 -2.48 24.81
N VAL A 95 -10.06 -2.80 24.17
CA VAL A 95 -8.91 -3.42 24.85
C VAL A 95 -7.66 -2.60 24.53
N ALA A 96 -7.54 -1.45 25.18
CA ALA A 96 -6.31 -0.69 25.37
C ALA A 96 -6.30 -0.17 26.80
#